data_AF-A0AAN8J0B1-F1
#
_entry.id   AF-A0AAN8J0B1-F1
#
_cell.length_a   1.000
_cell.length_b   1.000
_cell.length_c   1.000
_cell.angle_alpha   90.00
_cell.angle_beta   90.00
_cell.angle_gamma   90.00
#
_symmetry.space_group_name_H-M   'P 1'
#
loop_
_entity.id
_entity.type
_entity.pdbx_description
1 polymer ?
#
loop_
_entity_poly.entity_id
_entity_poly.type
_entity_poly.pdbx_seq_one_letter_code
_entity_poly.pdbx_strand_id
1 'polypeptide(L)'
;MNSFSPRPCLPIDENGDTVRVCHVMFVNTVNVSDRMINTVILKTNAGGTVEGEKRGGRSANQATRDTRIRNLVKNHINRFPRMESHYVRANSSCEYLSDELTVSKMFEMYTAEHTTDDKVNLSFYYKVFKSLNLKFTRPKKKICVVCVKRFIKHRKKKIRSLWLNLIVTQEKNRGSETLNMI
;
A
#
# COMPACT_ATOMS: atom_id res chain seq x y z
N MET A 1 -44.82 -15.71 39.55
CA MET A 1 -45.52 -15.66 38.25
C MET A 1 -44.46 -15.52 37.18
N ASN A 2 -43.99 -16.65 36.62
CA ASN A 2 -42.95 -16.62 35.59
C ASN A 2 -43.59 -16.25 34.27
N SER A 3 -43.37 -15.00 33.83
CA SER A 3 -43.71 -14.51 32.52
C SER A 3 -42.84 -15.22 31.47
N PHE A 4 -43.32 -16.36 30.98
CA PHE A 4 -42.76 -16.99 29.80
C PHE A 4 -43.01 -16.05 28.61
N SER A 5 -41.93 -15.44 28.11
CA SER A 5 -41.94 -14.76 26.82
C SER A 5 -42.42 -15.74 25.75
N PRO A 6 -43.33 -15.33 24.85
CA PRO A 6 -43.84 -16.21 23.80
C PRO A 6 -42.66 -16.61 22.90
N ARG A 7 -42.25 -17.87 23.00
CA ARG A 7 -41.25 -18.45 22.09
C ARG A 7 -41.89 -18.49 20.70
N PRO A 8 -41.21 -18.02 19.66
CA PRO A 8 -41.79 -17.94 18.33
C PRO A 8 -42.22 -19.34 17.87
N CYS A 9 -43.48 -19.43 17.46
CA CYS A 9 -44.17 -20.67 17.13
C CYS A 9 -43.70 -21.19 15.75
N LEU A 10 -43.34 -22.47 15.64
CA LEU A 10 -43.46 -23.21 14.37
C LEU A 10 -44.04 -24.59 14.71
N PRO A 11 -45.16 -24.98 14.08
CA PRO A 11 -45.28 -25.26 12.64
C PRO A 11 -46.31 -24.36 11.91
N ILE A 12 -46.14 -24.28 10.59
CA ILE A 12 -47.03 -23.58 9.66
C ILE A 12 -47.87 -24.67 8.98
N ASP A 13 -49.20 -24.53 8.98
CA ASP A 13 -50.09 -25.44 8.25
C ASP A 13 -50.05 -25.19 6.73
N GLU A 14 -50.64 -26.08 5.92
CA GLU A 14 -50.78 -25.90 4.46
C GLU A 14 -51.44 -24.56 4.07
N ASN A 15 -52.17 -23.94 5.01
CA ASN A 15 -52.86 -22.66 4.87
C ASN A 15 -52.05 -21.44 5.34
N GLY A 16 -50.84 -21.61 5.88
CA GLY A 16 -49.99 -20.50 6.34
C GLY A 16 -50.19 -20.07 7.80
N ASP A 17 -51.05 -20.76 8.55
CA ASP A 17 -51.37 -20.42 9.94
C ASP A 17 -50.38 -21.01 10.96
N THR A 18 -50.12 -20.28 12.05
CA THR A 18 -49.23 -20.73 13.14
C THR A 18 -49.93 -21.69 14.08
N VAL A 19 -49.41 -22.91 14.23
CA VAL A 19 -49.93 -23.91 15.17
C VAL A 19 -49.12 -23.92 16.47
N ARG A 20 -49.82 -24.08 17.61
CA ARG A 20 -49.17 -24.29 18.91
C ARG A 20 -48.87 -25.78 19.10
N VAL A 21 -47.60 -26.11 19.30
CA VAL A 21 -47.12 -27.47 19.56
C VAL A 21 -46.37 -27.55 20.88
N CYS A 22 -46.30 -28.76 21.44
CA CYS A 22 -45.46 -29.03 22.61
C CYS A 22 -43.97 -28.94 22.22
N HIS A 23 -43.27 -27.97 22.80
CA HIS A 23 -41.85 -27.71 22.51
C HIS A 23 -40.96 -28.93 22.80
N VAL A 24 -41.15 -29.57 23.96
CA VAL A 24 -40.38 -30.75 24.38
C VAL A 24 -40.58 -31.92 23.42
N MET A 25 -41.83 -32.16 23.02
CA MET A 25 -42.16 -33.21 22.06
C MET A 25 -41.50 -32.91 20.71
N PHE A 26 -41.65 -31.69 20.18
CA PHE A 26 -41.11 -31.30 18.89
C PHE A 26 -39.57 -31.40 18.81
N VAL A 27 -38.87 -30.90 19.82
CA VAL A 27 -37.40 -30.99 19.92
C VAL A 27 -36.94 -32.44 19.93
N ASN A 28 -37.64 -33.30 20.69
CA ASN A 28 -37.27 -34.72 20.81
C ASN A 28 -37.64 -35.53 19.56
N THR A 29 -38.78 -35.25 18.91
CA THR A 29 -39.22 -35.98 17.71
C THR A 29 -38.39 -35.62 16.49
N VAL A 30 -38.09 -34.33 16.31
CA VAL A 30 -37.26 -33.83 15.18
C VAL A 30 -35.76 -33.93 15.50
N ASN A 31 -35.40 -34.22 16.75
CA ASN A 31 -34.03 -34.33 17.26
C ASN A 31 -33.14 -33.13 16.89
N VAL A 32 -33.68 -31.92 17.09
CA VAL A 32 -33.00 -30.65 16.80
C VAL A 32 -32.85 -29.82 18.06
N SER A 33 -31.70 -29.19 18.22
CA SER A 33 -31.47 -28.32 19.37
C SER A 33 -32.36 -27.06 19.32
N ASP A 34 -32.75 -26.56 20.49
CA ASP A 34 -33.50 -25.30 20.63
C ASP A 34 -32.80 -24.12 19.94
N ARG A 35 -31.46 -24.11 19.98
CA ARG A 35 -30.63 -23.12 19.28
C ARG A 35 -30.85 -23.15 17.76
N MET A 36 -30.99 -24.33 17.15
CA MET A 36 -31.24 -24.45 15.71
C MET A 36 -32.62 -23.90 15.35
N ILE A 37 -33.65 -24.23 16.15
CA ILE A 37 -35.02 -23.73 15.95
C ILE A 37 -35.03 -22.20 16.00
N ASN A 38 -34.46 -21.60 17.05
CA ASN A 38 -34.38 -20.15 17.18
C ASN A 38 -33.58 -19.50 16.04
N THR A 39 -32.51 -20.15 15.57
CA THR A 39 -31.71 -19.64 14.45
C THR A 39 -32.49 -19.65 13.14
N VAL A 40 -33.26 -20.70 12.88
CA VAL A 40 -34.10 -20.79 11.68
C VAL A 40 -35.17 -19.70 11.73
N ILE A 41 -35.88 -19.56 12.84
CA ILE A 41 -36.91 -18.53 13.01
C ILE A 41 -36.35 -17.13 12.78
N LEU A 42 -35.20 -16.81 13.37
CA LEU A 42 -34.56 -15.49 13.21
C LEU A 42 -34.08 -15.23 11.77
N LYS A 43 -33.84 -16.27 10.99
CA LYS A 43 -33.35 -16.17 9.60
C LYS A 43 -34.44 -16.39 8.57
N THR A 44 -35.63 -16.87 8.94
CA THR A 44 -36.71 -17.10 7.98
C THR A 44 -37.46 -15.79 7.75
N ASN A 45 -37.56 -15.37 6.49
CA ASN A 45 -38.34 -14.21 6.09
C ASN A 45 -39.84 -14.54 6.07
N ALA A 46 -40.71 -13.52 6.01
CA ALA A 46 -42.17 -13.69 5.93
C ALA A 46 -42.64 -14.58 4.76
N GLY A 47 -41.83 -14.73 3.71
CA GLY A 47 -42.08 -15.66 2.59
C GLY A 47 -41.57 -17.09 2.79
N GLY A 48 -41.24 -17.50 4.03
CA GLY A 48 -40.81 -18.87 4.34
C GLY A 48 -39.40 -19.26 3.87
N THR A 49 -38.66 -18.31 3.28
CA THR A 49 -37.29 -18.55 2.80
C THR A 49 -36.27 -18.11 3.84
N VAL A 50 -35.30 -18.99 4.10
CA VAL A 50 -34.18 -18.70 5.01
C VAL A 50 -33.24 -17.70 4.35
N GLU A 51 -32.84 -16.66 5.08
CA GLU A 51 -31.81 -15.71 4.68
C GLU A 51 -30.53 -16.44 4.25
N GLY A 52 -29.93 -15.96 3.15
CA GLY A 52 -28.68 -16.52 2.64
C GLY A 52 -27.54 -16.49 3.64
N GLU A 53 -26.57 -17.39 3.48
CA GLU A 53 -25.41 -17.49 4.36
C GLU A 53 -24.55 -16.22 4.30
N LYS A 54 -24.59 -15.40 5.36
CA LYS A 54 -23.77 -14.17 5.50
C LYS A 54 -22.34 -14.48 6.03
N ARG A 55 -21.83 -15.70 5.87
CA ARG A 55 -20.47 -16.05 6.32
C ARG A 55 -19.46 -15.53 5.30
N GLY A 56 -18.49 -14.76 5.80
CA GLY A 56 -17.46 -14.16 4.96
C GLY A 56 -17.96 -12.88 4.27
N GLY A 57 -17.21 -11.81 4.45
CA GLY A 57 -17.51 -10.51 3.88
C GLY A 57 -16.76 -9.43 4.62
N ARG A 58 -15.99 -8.60 3.90
CA ARG A 58 -15.44 -7.38 4.48
C ARG A 58 -16.57 -6.37 4.60
N SER A 59 -16.79 -5.82 5.79
CA SER A 59 -17.72 -4.69 5.92
C SER A 59 -17.23 -3.53 5.05
N ALA A 60 -18.15 -2.72 4.51
CA ALA A 60 -17.80 -1.54 3.72
C ALA A 60 -16.84 -0.61 4.49
N ASN A 61 -17.07 -0.47 5.79
CA ASN A 61 -16.24 0.29 6.72
C ASN A 61 -14.82 -0.28 6.90
N GLN A 62 -14.61 -1.57 6.63
CA GLN A 62 -13.29 -2.19 6.68
C GLN A 62 -12.54 -1.98 5.36
N ALA A 63 -13.24 -1.98 4.23
CA ALA A 63 -12.65 -1.70 2.91
C ALA A 63 -12.18 -0.23 2.78
N THR A 64 -12.95 0.72 3.30
CA THR A 64 -12.58 2.15 3.31
C THR A 64 -11.38 2.42 4.19
N ARG A 65 -11.36 1.88 5.42
CA ARG A 65 -10.20 1.97 6.33
C ARG A 65 -8.93 1.38 5.71
N ASP A 66 -9.04 0.20 5.10
CA ASP A 66 -7.94 -0.43 4.36
C ASP A 66 -7.36 0.50 3.29
N THR A 67 -8.23 1.20 2.54
CA THR A 67 -7.83 2.09 1.45
C THR A 67 -7.13 3.34 1.99
N ARG A 68 -7.66 3.95 3.07
CA ARG A 68 -7.03 5.08 3.76
C ARG A 68 -5.62 4.72 4.23
N ILE A 69 -5.47 3.59 4.92
CA ILE A 69 -4.18 3.13 5.45
C ILE A 69 -3.19 2.81 4.31
N ARG A 70 -3.64 2.18 3.22
CA ARG A 70 -2.77 1.95 2.04
C ARG A 70 -2.27 3.27 1.45
N ASN A 71 -3.11 4.29 1.37
CA ASN A 71 -2.70 5.58 0.83
C ASN A 71 -1.70 6.29 1.73
N LEU A 72 -1.84 6.20 3.06
CA LEU A 72 -0.84 6.73 4.00
C LEU A 72 0.54 6.07 3.80
N VAL A 73 0.56 4.73 3.71
CA VAL A 73 1.80 3.99 3.45
C VAL A 73 2.40 4.36 2.08
N LYS A 74 1.58 4.47 1.03
CA LYS A 74 2.05 4.91 -0.30
C LYS A 74 2.65 6.31 -0.24
N ASN A 75 2.00 7.25 0.44
CA ASN A 75 2.48 8.62 0.58
C ASN A 75 3.82 8.66 1.30
N HIS A 76 3.98 7.88 2.38
CA HIS A 76 5.27 7.74 3.05
C HIS A 76 6.35 7.19 2.12
N ILE A 77 6.07 6.13 1.35
CA ILE A 77 7.04 5.56 0.38
C ILE A 77 7.37 6.56 -0.74
N ASN A 78 6.44 7.41 -1.15
CA ASN A 78 6.65 8.43 -2.17
C ASN A 78 7.55 9.60 -1.70
N ARG A 79 7.75 9.78 -0.39
CA ARG A 79 8.67 10.82 0.14
C ARG A 79 10.14 10.54 -0.15
N PHE A 80 10.50 9.28 -0.39
CA PHE A 80 11.89 8.92 -0.66
C PHE A 80 12.29 9.24 -2.11
N PRO A 81 13.49 9.82 -2.32
CA PRO A 81 13.95 10.16 -3.66
C PRO A 81 14.13 8.91 -4.52
N ARG A 82 13.68 9.00 -5.77
CA ARG A 82 13.72 7.91 -6.75
C ARG A 82 14.74 8.21 -7.83
N MET A 83 15.43 7.18 -8.27
CA MET A 83 16.33 7.22 -9.40
C MET A 83 15.69 6.50 -10.58
N GLU A 84 15.61 7.18 -11.71
CA GLU A 84 15.20 6.56 -12.96
C GLU A 84 16.23 5.53 -13.44
N SER A 85 15.76 4.55 -14.20
CA SER A 85 16.56 3.49 -14.82
C SER A 85 17.47 3.99 -15.96
N HIS A 86 18.01 5.20 -15.86
CA HIS A 86 18.76 5.91 -16.92
C HIS A 86 19.94 5.12 -17.53
N TYR A 87 20.40 4.04 -16.89
CA TYR A 87 21.61 3.31 -17.31
C TYR A 87 21.40 1.89 -17.83
N VAL A 88 20.21 1.29 -17.77
CA VAL A 88 20.03 -0.09 -18.24
C VAL A 88 18.64 -0.29 -18.85
N ARG A 89 18.58 -0.14 -20.18
CA ARG A 89 17.48 -0.50 -21.10
C ARG A 89 16.24 0.40 -21.05
N ALA A 90 15.95 1.04 -22.18
CA ALA A 90 14.86 1.99 -22.41
C ALA A 90 13.42 1.46 -22.14
N ASN A 91 13.24 0.16 -21.86
CA ASN A 91 11.92 -0.49 -21.83
C ASN A 91 11.43 -0.90 -20.44
N SER A 92 12.08 -0.49 -19.34
CA SER A 92 11.55 -0.77 -18.00
C SER A 92 11.20 0.51 -17.24
N SER A 93 9.91 0.67 -16.93
CA SER A 93 9.35 1.74 -16.07
C SER A 93 9.64 1.52 -14.57
N CYS A 94 10.70 0.78 -14.25
CA CYS A 94 11.05 0.44 -12.88
C CYS A 94 11.89 1.58 -12.28
N GLU A 95 11.43 2.14 -11.17
CA GLU A 95 12.14 3.16 -10.42
C GLU A 95 12.99 2.50 -9.32
N TYR A 96 14.11 3.14 -8.99
CA TYR A 96 15.05 2.61 -8.01
C TYR A 96 15.20 3.51 -6.79
N LEU A 97 15.22 2.90 -5.60
CA LEU A 97 15.56 3.53 -4.32
C LEU A 97 17.04 3.31 -4.00
N SER A 98 17.61 4.18 -3.16
CA SER A 98 18.99 4.06 -2.66
C SER A 98 19.25 2.69 -2.02
N ASP A 99 20.46 2.17 -2.20
CA ASP A 99 20.95 0.91 -1.61
C ASP A 99 21.09 0.98 -0.07
N GLU A 100 21.20 2.19 0.47
CA GLU A 100 21.30 2.40 1.92
C GLU A 100 19.96 2.19 2.64
N LEU A 101 18.85 2.29 1.89
CA LEU A 101 17.50 2.05 2.37
C LEU A 101 17.13 0.59 2.21
N THR A 102 16.43 0.07 3.22
CA THR A 102 15.78 -1.24 3.16
C THR A 102 14.31 -1.08 3.54
N VAL A 103 13.46 -2.04 3.14
CA VAL A 103 12.04 -1.99 3.51
C VAL A 103 11.87 -1.95 5.03
N SER A 104 12.71 -2.66 5.78
CA SER A 104 12.70 -2.65 7.26
C SER A 104 13.01 -1.26 7.81
N LYS A 105 14.06 -0.59 7.32
CA LYS A 105 14.38 0.80 7.76
C LYS A 105 13.26 1.78 7.42
N MET A 106 12.68 1.66 6.23
CA MET A 106 11.54 2.50 5.84
C MET A 106 10.31 2.24 6.70
N PHE A 107 10.10 1.00 7.13
CA PHE A 107 9.02 0.64 8.05
C PHE A 107 9.27 1.18 9.45
N GLU A 108 10.50 1.08 9.97
CA GLU A 108 10.88 1.68 11.25
C GLU A 108 10.61 3.19 11.27
N MET A 109 11.03 3.91 10.22
CA MET A 109 10.73 5.34 10.05
C MET A 109 9.22 5.61 10.05
N TYR A 110 8.44 4.80 9.32
CA TYR A 110 6.98 4.93 9.30
C TYR A 110 6.35 4.74 10.68
N THR A 111 6.78 3.71 11.42
CA THR A 111 6.26 3.41 12.76
C THR A 111 6.67 4.45 13.80
N ALA A 112 7.83 5.09 13.62
CA ALA A 112 8.26 6.20 14.46
C ALA A 112 7.38 7.45 14.25
N GLU A 113 6.96 7.71 13.01
CA GLU A 113 6.06 8.83 12.68
C GLU A 113 4.59 8.60 13.08
N HIS A 114 4.12 7.34 13.15
CA HIS A 114 2.71 7.00 13.36
C HIS A 114 2.52 6.08 14.60
N THR A 115 2.27 6.68 15.76
CA THR A 115 2.33 5.98 17.05
C THR A 115 1.00 5.45 17.61
N THR A 116 -0.17 5.89 17.12
CA THR A 116 -1.46 5.53 17.75
C THR A 116 -2.46 4.87 16.81
N ASP A 117 -3.02 5.60 15.83
CA ASP A 117 -4.23 5.15 15.11
C ASP A 117 -3.97 4.53 13.72
N ASP A 118 -2.77 4.76 13.16
CA ASP A 118 -2.38 4.34 11.81
C ASP A 118 -1.24 3.31 11.80
N LYS A 119 -1.10 2.54 12.89
CA LYS A 119 -0.10 1.46 12.96
C LYS A 119 -0.45 0.35 11.98
N VAL A 120 0.55 -0.05 11.19
CA VAL A 120 0.44 -1.18 10.27
C VAL A 120 1.53 -2.20 10.52
N ASN A 121 1.26 -3.46 10.19
CA ASN A 121 2.24 -4.52 10.28
C ASN A 121 3.20 -4.48 9.08
N LEU A 122 4.45 -4.92 9.27
CA LEU A 122 5.48 -5.00 8.24
C LEU A 122 5.01 -5.77 7.00
N SER A 123 4.25 -6.86 7.17
CA SER A 123 3.68 -7.61 6.05
C SER A 123 2.75 -6.76 5.17
N PHE A 124 1.94 -5.89 5.78
CA PHE A 124 1.07 -4.98 5.04
C PHE A 124 1.90 -3.91 4.32
N TYR A 125 2.88 -3.32 5.02
CA TYR A 125 3.79 -2.34 4.44
C TYR A 125 4.53 -2.89 3.21
N TYR A 126 5.05 -4.11 3.32
CA TYR A 126 5.74 -4.81 2.23
C TYR A 126 4.82 -5.08 1.01
N LYS A 127 3.55 -5.44 1.24
CA LYS A 127 2.57 -5.62 0.15
C LYS A 127 2.34 -4.31 -0.60
N VAL A 128 2.20 -3.19 0.11
CA VAL A 128 2.06 -1.87 -0.50
C VAL A 128 3.33 -1.49 -1.27
N PHE A 129 4.50 -1.69 -0.68
CA PHE A 129 5.79 -1.47 -1.36
C PHE A 129 5.90 -2.25 -2.67
N LYS A 130 5.57 -3.55 -2.65
CA LYS A 130 5.60 -4.42 -3.84
C LYS A 130 4.65 -3.94 -4.95
N SER A 131 3.55 -3.27 -4.60
CA SER A 131 2.60 -2.71 -5.57
C SER A 131 3.14 -1.49 -6.34
N LEU A 132 4.18 -0.82 -5.82
CA LEU A 132 4.73 0.41 -6.41
C LEU A 132 5.80 0.18 -7.49
N ASN A 133 6.06 -1.07 -7.90
CA ASN A 133 7.10 -1.44 -8.89
C ASN A 133 8.49 -0.83 -8.59
N LEU A 134 8.83 -0.68 -7.30
CA LEU A 134 10.11 -0.15 -6.84
C LEU A 134 11.13 -1.26 -6.61
N LYS A 135 12.41 -0.96 -6.87
CA LYS A 135 13.55 -1.84 -6.53
C LYS A 135 14.64 -1.06 -5.82
N PHE A 136 15.46 -1.74 -5.02
CA PHE A 136 16.67 -1.14 -4.49
C PHE A 136 17.77 -1.16 -5.54
N THR A 137 18.52 -0.06 -5.67
CA THR A 137 19.73 -0.03 -6.50
C THR A 137 20.71 -1.05 -5.97
N ARG A 138 21.25 -1.90 -6.85
CA ARG A 138 22.37 -2.74 -6.46
C ARG A 138 23.65 -1.91 -6.49
N PRO A 139 24.56 -2.09 -5.53
CA PRO A 139 25.84 -1.41 -5.57
C PRO A 139 26.55 -1.84 -6.86
N LYS A 140 26.96 -0.87 -7.67
CA LYS A 140 27.60 -1.16 -8.96
C LYS A 140 28.89 -1.93 -8.68
N LYS A 141 29.07 -3.09 -9.33
CA LYS A 141 30.39 -3.72 -9.46
C LYS A 141 31.38 -2.63 -9.92
N LYS A 142 32.51 -2.55 -9.22
CA LYS A 142 33.60 -1.56 -9.35
C LYS A 142 33.52 -0.74 -10.64
N ILE A 143 33.35 0.57 -10.48
CA ILE A 143 33.33 1.56 -11.56
C ILE A 143 34.42 1.18 -12.57
N CYS A 144 34.03 0.91 -13.82
CA CYS A 144 34.96 0.53 -14.87
C CYS A 144 36.10 1.56 -14.96
N VAL A 145 37.35 1.10 -14.85
CA VAL A 145 38.55 1.95 -14.92
C VAL A 145 38.58 2.78 -16.21
N VAL A 146 38.03 2.24 -17.31
CA VAL A 146 37.90 2.95 -18.59
C VAL A 146 36.92 4.13 -18.48
N CYS A 147 35.78 3.93 -17.80
CA CYS A 147 34.79 4.98 -17.58
C CYS A 147 35.34 6.08 -16.66
N VAL A 148 36.08 5.73 -15.60
CA VAL A 148 36.76 6.69 -14.71
C VAL A 148 37.80 7.50 -15.49
N LYS A 149 38.66 6.85 -16.29
CA LYS A 149 39.64 7.53 -17.16
C LYS A 149 38.97 8.50 -18.14
N ARG A 150 37.84 8.10 -18.74
CA ARG A 150 37.11 8.94 -19.70
C ARG A 150 36.46 10.15 -19.02
N PHE A 151 35.91 9.98 -17.81
CA PHE A 151 35.35 11.08 -17.01
C PHE A 151 36.43 12.09 -16.59
N ILE A 152 37.60 11.61 -16.16
CA ILE A 152 38.77 12.46 -15.84
C ILE A 152 39.25 13.21 -17.09
N LYS A 153 39.35 12.54 -18.24
CA LYS A 153 39.77 13.18 -19.51
C LYS A 153 38.79 14.28 -19.94
N HIS A 154 37.49 14.04 -19.78
CA HIS A 154 36.46 15.03 -20.12
C HIS A 154 36.51 16.25 -19.19
N ARG A 155 36.71 16.04 -17.88
CA ARG A 155 36.92 17.12 -16.91
C ARG A 155 38.18 17.92 -17.21
N LYS A 156 39.32 17.27 -17.50
CA LYS A 156 40.57 17.95 -17.88
C LYS A 156 40.43 18.78 -19.15
N LYS A 157 39.71 18.29 -20.17
CA LYS A 157 39.40 19.05 -21.39
C LYS A 157 38.55 20.29 -21.08
N LYS A 158 37.49 20.14 -20.28
CA LYS A 158 36.59 21.25 -19.90
C LYS A 158 37.33 22.32 -19.08
N ILE A 159 38.18 21.92 -18.15
CA ILE A 159 39.03 22.84 -17.38
C ILE A 159 39.98 23.57 -18.33
N ARG A 160 40.69 22.85 -19.21
CA ARG A 160 41.62 23.47 -20.18
C ARG A 160 40.93 24.46 -21.13
N SER A 161 39.72 24.18 -21.59
CA SER A 161 38.96 25.15 -22.42
C SER A 161 38.54 26.38 -21.63
N LEU A 162 38.16 26.23 -20.35
CA LEU A 162 37.83 27.36 -19.49
C LEU A 162 39.05 28.25 -19.22
N TRP A 163 40.22 27.64 -18.99
CA TRP A 163 41.49 28.36 -18.84
C TRP A 163 41.90 29.09 -20.12
N LEU A 164 41.80 28.45 -21.29
CA LEU A 164 42.09 29.10 -22.58
C LEU A 164 41.15 30.29 -22.85
N ASN A 165 39.87 30.14 -22.57
CA ASN A 165 38.90 31.22 -22.69
C ASN A 165 39.22 32.38 -21.74
N LEU A 166 39.63 32.09 -20.50
CA LEU A 166 40.03 33.10 -19.52
C LEU A 166 41.27 33.91 -19.99
N ILE A 167 42.28 33.22 -20.55
CA ILE A 167 43.49 33.88 -21.08
C ILE A 167 43.12 34.82 -22.24
N VAL A 168 42.32 34.34 -23.20
CA VAL A 168 41.87 35.15 -24.34
C VAL A 168 41.05 36.36 -23.89
N THR A 169 40.22 36.22 -22.85
CA THR A 169 39.47 37.37 -22.30
C THR A 169 40.37 38.40 -21.62
N GLN A 170 41.43 37.97 -20.93
CA GLN A 170 42.38 38.89 -20.28
C GLN A 170 43.23 39.66 -21.31
N GLU A 171 43.61 39.02 -22.43
CA GLU A 171 44.34 39.69 -23.52
C GLU A 171 43.47 40.70 -24.27
N LYS A 172 42.18 40.39 -24.50
CA LYS A 172 41.22 41.35 -25.08
C LYS A 172 40.99 42.56 -24.18
N ASN A 173 40.91 42.35 -22.86
CA ASN A 173 40.72 43.44 -21.90
C ASN A 173 41.96 44.36 -21.82
N ARG A 174 43.18 43.81 -21.89
CA ARG A 174 44.40 44.63 -22.00
C ARG A 174 44.48 45.44 -23.29
N GLY A 175 44.02 44.87 -24.41
CA GLY A 175 43.96 45.58 -25.69
C GLY A 175 42.95 46.72 -25.73
N SER A 176 41.85 46.63 -24.95
CA SER A 176 40.88 47.72 -24.81
C SER A 176 41.33 48.83 -23.84
N GLU A 177 42.21 48.53 -22.88
CA GLU A 177 42.77 49.53 -21.96
C GLU A 177 43.83 50.42 -22.63
N THR A 178 44.56 49.92 -23.63
CA THR A 178 45.55 50.70 -24.40
C THR A 178 44.96 51.63 -25.46
N LEU A 179 43.66 51.50 -25.79
CA LEU A 179 42.94 52.38 -26.72
C LEU A 179 42.18 53.53 -26.02
N ASN A 180 42.09 53.51 -24.68
CA ASN A 180 41.44 54.56 -23.87
C ASN A 180 42.45 55.53 -23.21
N MET A 181 43.73 55.49 -23.59
CA MET A 181 44.78 56.44 -23.16
C MET A 181 45.50 57.10 -24.35
N ILE A 182 44.78 57.39 -25.44
CA ILE A 182 45.17 58.32 -26.52
C ILE A 182 43.96 59.23 -26.76
#